data_AF-A0A956XPW5-F1
#
_entry.id   AF-A0A956XPW5-F1
#
_cell.length_a   1.000
_cell.length_b   1.000
_cell.length_c   1.000
_cell.angle_alpha   90.00
_cell.angle_beta   90.00
_cell.angle_gamma   90.00
#
_symmetry.space_group_name_H-M   'P 1'
#
loop_
_entity.id
_entity.type
_entity.pdbx_description
1 polymer ?
#
loop_
_entity_poly.entity_id
_entity_poly.type
_entity_poly.pdbx_seq_one_letter_code
_entity_poly.pdbx_strand_id
1 'polypeptide(L)'
;MSSDNGNVTQERLEEIGKRLGEGAEAARTSIAKRLAEAASTIRTEIDKTEDLDDDARVRATNIVDGLDNAAKYLETNTLDSIEDDAREVISDNPWQAILIALVLGLIVGWLLKGKD
;
A
#
# COMPACT_ATOMS: atom_id res chain seq x y z
N MET A 1 -21.67 39.17 -20.52
CA MET A 1 -20.43 38.37 -20.66
C MET A 1 -20.20 37.64 -19.34
N SER A 2 -20.74 36.43 -19.20
CA SER A 2 -20.46 35.52 -18.08
C SER A 2 -21.09 34.17 -18.42
N SER A 3 -20.33 33.33 -19.12
CA SER A 3 -20.56 31.89 -19.32
C SER A 3 -19.30 31.33 -19.98
N ASP A 4 -18.26 31.06 -19.18
CA ASP A 4 -17.07 30.33 -19.67
C ASP A 4 -16.28 29.62 -18.54
N ASN A 5 -16.47 30.02 -17.28
CA ASN A 5 -15.69 29.47 -16.16
C ASN A 5 -16.11 28.06 -15.66
N GLY A 6 -17.21 27.48 -16.15
CA GLY A 6 -17.74 26.20 -15.63
C GLY A 6 -17.10 24.94 -16.24
N ASN A 7 -16.68 24.99 -17.52
CA ASN A 7 -16.12 23.82 -18.20
C ASN A 7 -14.63 23.62 -17.90
N VAL A 8 -13.88 24.72 -17.79
CA VAL A 8 -12.42 24.71 -17.58
C VAL A 8 -12.02 24.16 -16.19
N THR A 9 -12.92 24.22 -15.21
CA THR A 9 -12.68 23.64 -13.87
C THR A 9 -12.96 22.15 -13.83
N GLN A 10 -13.96 21.65 -14.57
CA GLN A 10 -14.31 20.22 -14.58
C GLN A 10 -13.31 19.39 -15.39
N GLU A 11 -12.89 19.85 -16.58
CA GLU A 11 -11.88 19.14 -17.38
C GLU A 11 -10.54 19.01 -16.64
N ARG A 12 -10.10 20.08 -15.96
CA ARG A 12 -8.86 20.03 -15.16
C ARG A 12 -8.99 19.09 -13.96
N LEU A 13 -10.16 19.04 -13.31
CA LEU A 13 -10.41 18.12 -12.20
C LEU A 13 -10.39 16.66 -12.67
N GLU A 14 -10.95 16.37 -13.84
CA GLU A 14 -10.94 15.03 -14.42
C GLU A 14 -9.53 14.59 -14.87
N GLU A 15 -8.76 15.48 -15.49
CA GLU A 15 -7.35 15.23 -15.83
C GLU A 15 -6.48 15.05 -14.59
N ILE A 16 -6.71 15.84 -13.54
CA ILE A 16 -6.03 15.70 -12.24
C ILE A 16 -6.40 14.35 -11.62
N GLY A 17 -7.68 13.97 -11.65
CA GLY A 17 -8.16 12.67 -11.17
C GLY A 17 -7.50 11.50 -11.90
N LYS A 18 -7.43 11.53 -13.24
CA LYS A 18 -6.75 10.50 -14.04
C LYS A 18 -5.26 10.41 -13.72
N ARG A 19 -4.55 11.54 -13.66
CA ARG A 19 -3.11 11.55 -13.35
C ARG A 19 -2.82 11.08 -11.93
N LEU A 20 -3.69 11.41 -10.98
CA LEU A 20 -3.61 10.91 -9.61
C LEU A 20 -3.89 9.40 -9.55
N GLY A 21 -4.89 8.91 -10.29
CA GLY A 21 -5.19 7.48 -10.40
C GLY A 21 -4.03 6.70 -11.00
N GLU A 22 -3.46 7.15 -12.11
CA GLU A 22 -2.28 6.54 -12.74
C GLU A 22 -1.06 6.57 -11.81
N GLY A 23 -0.82 7.70 -11.14
CA GLY A 23 0.26 7.84 -10.17
C GLY A 23 0.10 6.93 -8.95
N ALA A 24 -1.13 6.77 -8.47
CA ALA A 24 -1.46 5.92 -7.35
C ALA A 24 -1.38 4.42 -7.73
N GLU A 25 -1.80 4.03 -8.94
CA GLU A 25 -1.63 2.67 -9.47
C GLU A 25 -0.15 2.30 -9.64
N ALA A 26 0.65 3.23 -10.15
CA ALA A 26 2.10 3.08 -10.24
C ALA A 26 2.75 2.95 -8.85
N ALA A 27 2.31 3.77 -7.88
CA ALA A 27 2.79 3.72 -6.50
C ALA A 27 2.43 2.39 -5.83
N ARG A 28 1.16 1.95 -5.94
CA ARG A 28 0.65 0.66 -5.47
C ARG A 28 1.51 -0.49 -5.97
N THR A 29 1.74 -0.55 -7.28
CA THR A 29 2.59 -1.60 -7.91
C THR A 29 4.03 -1.53 -7.40
N SER A 30 4.58 -0.33 -7.23
CA SER A 30 5.93 -0.15 -6.69
C SER A 30 6.03 -0.62 -5.22
N ILE A 31 5.02 -0.32 -4.40
CA ILE A 31 4.96 -0.74 -3.00
C ILE A 31 4.84 -2.26 -2.92
N ALA A 32 3.97 -2.88 -3.72
CA ALA A 32 3.82 -4.34 -3.78
C ALA A 32 5.17 -5.03 -4.06
N LYS A 33 5.92 -4.54 -5.06
CA LYS A 33 7.27 -5.05 -5.37
C LYS A 33 8.24 -4.89 -4.19
N ARG A 34 8.27 -3.72 -3.55
CA ARG A 34 9.16 -3.46 -2.40
C ARG A 34 8.84 -4.36 -1.21
N LEU A 35 7.57 -4.64 -0.97
CA LEU A 35 7.14 -5.56 0.09
C LEU A 35 7.61 -6.99 -0.20
N ALA A 36 7.47 -7.46 -1.44
CA ALA A 36 7.96 -8.76 -1.87
C ALA A 36 9.51 -8.86 -1.78
N GLU A 37 10.23 -7.80 -2.18
CA GLU A 37 11.69 -7.72 -2.04
C GLU A 37 12.13 -7.75 -0.58
N ALA A 38 11.42 -7.04 0.31
CA ALA A 38 11.68 -7.06 1.74
C ALA A 38 11.43 -8.44 2.35
N ALA A 39 10.33 -9.09 1.98
CA ALA A 39 10.00 -10.45 2.41
C ALA A 39 11.10 -11.45 2.01
N SER A 40 11.56 -11.38 0.76
CA SER A 40 12.66 -12.21 0.25
C SER A 40 13.99 -11.95 0.97
N THR A 41 14.30 -10.68 1.25
CA THR A 41 15.51 -10.29 1.99
C THR A 41 15.50 -10.85 3.40
N ILE A 42 14.38 -10.69 4.12
CA ILE A 42 14.23 -11.21 5.48
C ILE A 42 14.30 -12.74 5.48
N ARG A 43 13.64 -13.41 4.53
CA ARG A 43 13.72 -14.87 4.39
C ARG A 43 15.15 -15.35 4.20
N THR A 44 15.90 -14.68 3.33
CA THR A 44 17.33 -14.97 3.11
C THR A 44 18.14 -14.79 4.40
N GLU A 45 17.83 -13.78 5.21
CA GLU A 45 18.54 -13.51 6.47
C GLU A 45 18.22 -14.56 7.55
N ILE A 46 16.95 -15.00 7.62
CA ILE A 46 16.51 -16.10 8.49
C ILE A 46 17.25 -17.39 8.14
N ASP A 47 17.40 -17.68 6.85
CA ASP A 47 18.06 -18.90 6.36
C ASP A 47 19.58 -18.87 6.56
N LYS A 48 20.19 -17.68 6.45
CA LYS A 48 21.64 -17.48 6.70
C LYS A 48 22.01 -17.52 8.17
N THR A 49 21.08 -17.25 9.06
CA THR A 49 21.34 -17.21 10.50
C THR A 49 21.06 -18.58 11.11
N GLU A 50 22.12 -19.36 11.28
CA GLU A 50 22.04 -20.72 11.85
C GLU A 50 21.67 -20.69 13.34
N ASP A 51 22.17 -19.71 14.10
CA ASP A 51 21.93 -19.56 15.56
C ASP A 51 20.69 -18.71 15.90
N LEU A 52 19.77 -18.53 14.95
CA LEU A 52 18.56 -17.76 15.23
C LEU A 52 17.66 -18.58 16.17
N ASP A 53 17.39 -18.01 17.35
CA ASP A 53 16.45 -18.57 18.33
C ASP A 53 15.10 -18.91 17.68
N ASP A 54 14.48 -20.02 18.09
CA ASP A 54 13.25 -20.53 17.48
C ASP A 54 12.10 -19.52 17.56
N ASP A 55 11.97 -18.78 18.68
CA ASP A 55 10.94 -17.74 18.81
C ASP A 55 11.22 -16.57 17.87
N ALA A 56 12.50 -16.21 17.70
CA ALA A 56 12.92 -15.17 16.76
C ALA A 56 12.66 -15.60 15.31
N ARG A 57 12.92 -16.87 14.98
CA ARG A 57 12.64 -17.46 13.67
C ARG A 57 11.14 -17.40 13.35
N VAL A 58 10.29 -17.85 14.27
CA VAL A 58 8.82 -17.82 14.10
C VAL A 58 8.33 -16.38 13.88
N ARG A 59 8.80 -15.42 14.69
CA ARG A 59 8.42 -14.01 14.52
C ARG A 59 8.86 -13.45 13.17
N ALA A 60 10.08 -13.75 12.75
CA ALA A 60 10.62 -13.29 11.48
C ALA A 60 9.86 -13.90 10.29
N THR A 61 9.49 -15.19 10.36
CA THR A 61 8.63 -15.85 9.37
C THR A 61 7.25 -15.21 9.30
N ASN A 62 6.63 -14.89 10.44
CA ASN A 62 5.33 -14.20 10.47
C ASN A 62 5.40 -12.81 9.81
N ILE A 63 6.53 -12.10 9.95
CA ILE A 63 6.75 -10.82 9.28
C ILE A 63 6.85 -11.02 7.76
N VAL A 64 7.60 -12.03 7.30
CA VAL A 64 7.69 -12.39 5.87
C VAL A 64 6.30 -12.69 5.30
N ASP A 65 5.51 -13.50 5.99
CA ASP A 65 4.17 -13.86 5.54
C ASP A 65 3.23 -12.64 5.52
N GLY A 66 3.36 -11.73 6.48
CA GLY A 66 2.63 -10.46 6.49
C GLY A 66 2.98 -9.57 5.30
N LEU A 67 4.26 -9.47 4.93
CA LEU A 67 4.74 -8.70 3.79
C LEU A 67 4.28 -9.31 2.45
N ASP A 68 4.35 -10.64 2.32
CA ASP A 68 3.85 -11.35 1.12
C ASP A 68 2.35 -11.18 0.93
N ASN A 69 1.58 -11.27 2.03
CA ASN A 69 0.14 -11.04 1.99
C ASN A 69 -0.19 -9.59 1.62
N ALA A 70 0.56 -8.62 2.14
CA ALA A 70 0.42 -7.21 1.78
C ALA A 70 0.75 -6.96 0.30
N ALA A 71 1.83 -7.56 -0.20
CA ALA A 71 2.23 -7.48 -1.60
C ALA A 71 1.15 -8.05 -2.52
N LYS A 72 0.65 -9.25 -2.21
CA LYS A 72 -0.44 -9.91 -2.97
C LYS A 72 -1.73 -9.10 -2.95
N TYR A 73 -2.11 -8.57 -1.78
CA TYR A 73 -3.30 -7.72 -1.65
C TYR A 73 -3.18 -6.48 -2.54
N LEU A 74 -2.04 -5.80 -2.48
CA LEU A 74 -1.76 -4.65 -3.33
C LEU A 74 -1.65 -5.03 -4.81
N GLU A 75 -1.22 -6.23 -5.19
CA GLU A 75 -1.15 -6.65 -6.60
C GLU A 75 -2.51 -7.07 -7.17
N THR A 76 -3.38 -7.64 -6.32
CA THR A 76 -4.68 -8.19 -6.74
C THR A 76 -5.78 -7.13 -6.76
N ASN A 77 -5.78 -6.17 -5.82
CA ASN A 77 -6.85 -5.18 -5.68
C ASN A 77 -6.47 -3.82 -6.26
N THR A 78 -7.26 -3.32 -7.21
CA THR A 78 -7.19 -1.94 -7.74
C THR A 78 -7.48 -0.92 -6.65
N LEU A 79 -7.10 0.35 -6.85
CA LEU A 79 -7.41 1.40 -5.87
C LEU A 79 -8.89 1.51 -5.51
N ASP A 80 -9.78 1.37 -6.49
CA ASP A 80 -11.23 1.40 -6.26
C ASP A 80 -11.69 0.24 -5.35
N SER A 81 -11.11 -0.96 -5.53
CA SER A 81 -11.45 -2.11 -4.68
C SER A 81 -10.83 -2.00 -3.28
N ILE A 82 -9.67 -1.35 -3.13
CA ILE A 82 -9.08 -1.05 -1.82
C ILE A 82 -9.91 0.00 -1.07
N GLU A 83 -10.49 1.00 -1.76
CA GLU A 83 -11.34 2.01 -1.14
C GLU A 83 -12.66 1.41 -0.65
N ASP A 84 -13.29 0.55 -1.46
CA ASP A 84 -14.50 -0.17 -1.08
C ASP A 84 -14.23 -1.17 0.06
N ASP A 85 -13.15 -1.95 -0.02
CA ASP A 85 -12.72 -2.84 1.06
C ASP A 85 -12.40 -2.06 2.35
N ALA A 86 -11.77 -0.89 2.28
CA ALA A 86 -11.49 -0.08 3.47
C ALA A 86 -12.77 0.40 4.19
N ARG A 87 -13.88 0.56 3.47
CA ARG A 87 -15.17 0.90 4.06
C ARG A 87 -15.86 -0.32 4.69
N GLU A 88 -15.65 -1.51 4.14
CA GLU A 88 -16.33 -2.75 4.56
C GLU A 88 -15.54 -3.53 5.63
N VAL A 89 -14.21 -3.53 5.57
CA VAL A 89 -13.29 -4.33 6.41
C VAL A 89 -13.16 -3.83 7.87
N ILE A 90 -13.52 -2.59 8.16
CA ILE A 90 -13.47 -2.04 9.53
C ILE A 90 -14.35 -2.84 10.50
N SER A 91 -15.33 -3.62 10.01
CA SER A 91 -16.23 -4.40 10.85
C SER A 91 -15.77 -5.85 11.15
N ASP A 92 -15.01 -6.50 10.25
CA ASP A 92 -14.96 -7.98 10.25
C ASP A 92 -13.56 -8.61 10.41
N ASN A 93 -12.45 -7.92 10.08
CA ASN A 93 -11.10 -8.51 10.17
C ASN A 93 -10.03 -7.51 10.65
N PRO A 94 -9.65 -7.55 11.94
CA PRO A 94 -8.73 -6.57 12.54
C PRO A 94 -7.32 -6.60 11.92
N TRP A 95 -6.89 -7.76 11.41
CA TRP A 95 -5.58 -7.88 10.76
C TRP A 95 -5.51 -7.14 9.42
N GLN A 96 -6.60 -7.14 8.65
CA GLN A 96 -6.69 -6.37 7.41
C GLN A 96 -6.79 -4.86 7.71
N ALA A 97 -7.51 -4.48 8.78
CA ALA A 97 -7.56 -3.08 9.22
C ALA A 97 -6.17 -2.54 9.61
N ILE A 98 -5.32 -3.37 10.24
CA ILE A 98 -3.92 -3.03 10.53
C ILE A 98 -3.14 -2.80 9.23
N LEU A 99 -3.29 -3.68 8.23
CA LEU A 99 -2.65 -3.53 6.93
C LEU A 99 -3.09 -2.25 6.20
N ILE A 100 -4.39 -1.96 6.19
CA ILE A 100 -4.94 -0.76 5.58
C ILE A 100 -4.42 0.49 6.32
N ALA A 101 -4.45 0.50 7.65
CA ALA A 101 -3.92 1.60 8.46
C ALA A 101 -2.42 1.81 8.22
N LEU A 102 -1.65 0.74 8.02
CA LEU A 102 -0.24 0.81 7.73
C LEU A 102 0.03 1.40 6.35
N VAL A 103 -0.73 0.99 5.32
CA VAL A 103 -0.64 1.54 3.96
C VAL A 103 -1.03 3.02 3.94
N LEU A 104 -2.15 3.38 4.58
CA LEU A 104 -2.59 4.78 4.70
C LEU A 104 -1.56 5.64 5.45
N GLY A 105 -1.02 5.12 6.55
CA GLY A 105 0.04 5.78 7.32
C GLY A 105 1.31 5.99 6.50
N LEU A 106 1.68 5.03 5.65
CA LEU A 106 2.85 5.12 4.77
C LEU A 106 2.66 6.18 3.68
N ILE A 107 1.47 6.22 3.05
CA ILE A 107 1.12 7.21 2.03
C ILE A 107 1.12 8.63 2.61
N VAL A 108 0.46 8.83 3.76
CA VAL A 108 0.41 10.12 4.44
C VAL A 108 1.80 10.55 4.90
N GLY A 109 2.60 9.62 5.45
CA GLY A 109 3.96 9.87 5.87
C GLY A 109 4.87 10.27 4.70
N TRP A 110 4.72 9.65 3.53
CA TRP A 110 5.48 10.03 2.33
C TRP A 110 5.04 11.39 1.77
N LEU A 111 3.74 11.70 1.80
CA LEU A 111 3.21 12.99 1.34
C LEU A 111 3.70 14.15 2.21
N LEU A 112 3.81 13.94 3.53
CA LEU A 112 4.34 14.94 4.46
C LEU A 112 5.88 15.08 4.37
N LYS A 113 6.59 13.99 4.07
CA LYS A 113 8.06 13.99 3.94
C LYS A 113 8.56 14.60 2.63
N GLY A 114 7.70 14.77 1.62
CA GLY A 114 8.05 15.46 0.37
C GLY A 114 8.15 16.99 0.47
N LYS A 115 7.97 17.57 1.66
CA LYS A 115 7.96 19.03 1.88
C LYS A 115 9.05 19.51 2.84
N ASP A 116 10.26 18.94 2.72
CA ASP A 116 11.53 19.42 3.28
C ASP A 116 12.67 19.25 2.26
#